data_AF-Q0V4L1-F1
#
_entry.id   AF-Q0V4L1-F1
#
_cell.length_a   1.000
_cell.length_b   1.000
_cell.length_c   1.000
_cell.angle_alpha   90.00
_cell.angle_beta   90.00
_cell.angle_gamma   90.00
#
_symmetry.space_group_name_H-M   'P 1'
#
loop_
_entity.id
_entity.type
_entity.pdbx_description
1 polymer ?
#
loop_
_entity_poly.entity_id
_entity_poly.type
_entity_poly.pdbx_seq_one_letter_code
_entity_poly.pdbx_strand_id
1 'polypeptide(L)'
;MDEFSTTTDRFLAWFKTVGGEFRDDLLEIKDLRPKDAGRGIGQWGRLQRLDETSELAEKLPKVFEVPEDDEDEDWEPLDSWGSLILVILYEYLQGEASRWKPYFDVLPQSFDTPIFWTEAELKELEGTCLTPEKIGKQESDEMLRNRILPIVLQNASIFYPDGTTQLSEDDLLSLAHRVGSTIMSYAFDLDTGDEDSDDEERMSWG
;
A
#
# COMPACT_ATOMS: atom_id res chain seq x y z
N MET A 1 -28.41 1.40 -7.71
CA MET A 1 -27.00 1.79 -7.74
C MET A 1 -26.20 0.54 -7.49
N ASP A 2 -25.16 0.25 -8.27
CA ASP A 2 -24.34 -0.93 -8.02
C ASP A 2 -23.36 -0.68 -6.86
N GLU A 3 -22.71 -1.74 -6.37
CA GLU A 3 -21.77 -1.66 -5.24
C GLU A 3 -20.56 -0.76 -5.57
N PHE A 4 -20.10 -0.78 -6.82
CA PHE A 4 -19.01 0.05 -7.31
C PHE A 4 -19.32 1.54 -7.16
N SER A 5 -20.49 1.98 -7.65
CA SER A 5 -20.89 3.38 -7.57
C SER A 5 -21.10 3.80 -6.11
N THR A 6 -21.71 2.93 -5.31
CA THR A 6 -21.98 3.21 -3.89
C THR A 6 -20.70 3.39 -3.07
N THR A 7 -19.71 2.52 -3.27
CA THR A 7 -18.40 2.61 -2.58
C THR A 7 -17.58 3.81 -3.07
N THR A 8 -17.65 4.12 -4.37
CA THR A 8 -16.98 5.29 -4.96
C THR A 8 -17.56 6.60 -4.41
N ASP A 9 -18.88 6.72 -4.31
CA ASP A 9 -19.54 7.90 -3.74
C ASP A 9 -19.19 8.09 -2.27
N ARG A 10 -19.15 6.99 -1.51
CA ARG A 10 -18.74 7.01 -0.10
C ARG A 10 -17.29 7.47 0.06
N PHE A 11 -16.40 6.94 -0.77
CA PHE A 11 -15.00 7.36 -0.80
C PHE A 11 -14.86 8.84 -1.12
N LEU A 12 -15.53 9.34 -2.18
CA LEU A 12 -15.45 10.76 -2.55
C LEU A 12 -16.01 11.68 -1.46
N ALA A 13 -17.13 11.29 -0.84
CA ALA A 13 -17.69 12.04 0.28
C ALA A 13 -16.69 12.11 1.44
N TRP A 14 -16.13 10.97 1.83
CA TRP A 14 -15.10 10.90 2.87
C TRP A 14 -13.84 11.70 2.52
N PHE A 15 -13.34 11.59 1.28
CA PHE A 15 -12.16 12.30 0.81
C PHE A 15 -12.32 13.82 0.99
N LYS A 16 -13.51 14.34 0.65
CA LYS A 16 -13.86 15.76 0.86
C LYS A 16 -13.94 16.13 2.35
N THR A 17 -14.45 15.25 3.22
CA THR A 17 -14.54 15.57 4.66
C THR A 17 -13.18 15.58 5.36
N VAL A 18 -12.19 14.84 4.85
CA VAL A 18 -10.83 14.84 5.40
C VAL A 18 -9.94 15.95 4.82
N GLY A 19 -10.50 16.85 4.02
CA GLY A 19 -9.80 18.01 3.44
C GLY A 19 -9.29 17.81 2.01
N GLY A 20 -9.60 16.67 1.37
CA GLY A 20 -9.28 16.43 -0.03
C GLY A 20 -10.11 17.29 -0.97
N GLU A 21 -9.47 17.95 -1.93
CA GLU A 21 -10.16 18.71 -2.96
C GLU A 21 -10.36 17.87 -4.22
N PHE A 22 -11.61 17.64 -4.62
CA PHE A 22 -11.95 16.98 -5.87
C PHE A 22 -12.65 17.96 -6.80
N ARG A 23 -12.06 18.19 -7.97
CA ARG A 23 -12.58 19.09 -9.00
C ARG A 23 -13.70 18.42 -9.79
N ASP A 24 -14.90 18.38 -9.22
CA ASP A 24 -16.09 17.79 -9.85
C ASP A 24 -16.40 18.41 -11.24
N ASP A 25 -15.90 19.61 -11.51
CA ASP A 25 -16.03 20.32 -12.79
C ASP A 25 -15.04 19.86 -13.87
N LEU A 26 -13.96 19.17 -13.47
CA LEU A 26 -12.87 18.75 -14.38
C LEU A 26 -12.64 17.25 -14.40
N LEU A 27 -12.95 16.56 -13.31
CA LEU A 27 -12.60 15.17 -13.03
C LEU A 27 -13.85 14.35 -12.74
N GLU A 28 -13.81 13.08 -13.16
CA GLU A 28 -14.85 12.09 -12.90
C GLU A 28 -14.19 10.75 -12.59
N ILE A 29 -14.65 10.04 -11.55
CA ILE A 29 -14.25 8.65 -11.34
C ILE A 29 -15.06 7.76 -12.28
N LYS A 30 -14.36 6.98 -13.11
CA LYS A 30 -14.96 6.07 -14.09
C LYS A 30 -14.73 4.62 -13.71
N ASP A 31 -15.74 3.81 -14.00
CA ASP A 31 -15.64 2.36 -13.98
C ASP A 31 -14.93 1.87 -15.24
N LEU A 32 -13.69 1.40 -15.06
CA LEU A 32 -12.85 0.83 -16.10
C LEU A 32 -12.73 -0.69 -15.98
N ARG A 33 -13.53 -1.34 -15.12
CA ARG A 33 -13.62 -2.81 -15.08
C ARG A 33 -13.93 -3.45 -16.45
N PRO A 34 -14.74 -2.84 -17.35
CA PRO A 34 -14.93 -3.37 -18.70
C PRO A 34 -13.67 -3.37 -19.59
N LYS A 35 -12.57 -2.78 -19.12
CA LYS A 35 -11.25 -2.73 -19.79
C LYS A 35 -10.15 -3.31 -18.90
N ASP A 36 -10.52 -4.13 -17.92
CA ASP A 36 -9.59 -4.78 -16.99
C ASP A 36 -8.71 -3.81 -16.18
N ALA A 37 -9.22 -2.60 -15.90
CA ALA A 37 -8.45 -1.52 -15.25
C ALA A 37 -9.12 -0.89 -14.02
N GLY A 38 -10.13 -1.55 -13.42
CA GLY A 38 -10.69 -1.15 -12.12
C GLY A 38 -11.31 0.25 -12.09
N ARG A 39 -10.94 1.08 -11.09
CA ARG A 39 -11.34 2.49 -10.96
C ARG A 39 -10.30 3.39 -11.63
N GLY A 40 -10.74 4.35 -12.44
CA GLY A 40 -9.84 5.36 -13.01
C GLY A 40 -10.42 6.76 -13.00
N ILE A 41 -9.59 7.77 -13.24
CA ILE A 41 -10.02 9.17 -13.34
C ILE A 41 -10.13 9.56 -14.81
N GLY A 42 -11.32 9.98 -15.22
CA GLY A 42 -11.57 10.60 -16.52
C GLY A 42 -11.57 12.12 -16.40
N GLN A 43 -11.15 12.79 -17.47
CA GLN A 43 -11.09 14.25 -17.56
C GLN A 43 -12.13 14.77 -18.56
N TRP A 44 -12.76 15.91 -18.25
CA TRP A 44 -13.72 16.59 -19.15
C TRP A 44 -13.23 17.92 -19.73
N GLY A 45 -12.08 18.44 -19.30
CA GLY A 45 -11.51 19.71 -19.78
C GLY A 45 -9.98 19.79 -19.64
N ARG A 46 -9.32 20.81 -20.17
CA ARG A 46 -7.85 20.93 -20.12
C ARG A 46 -7.39 21.29 -18.69
N LEU A 47 -6.68 20.38 -18.01
CA LEU A 47 -6.03 20.69 -16.72
C LEU A 47 -4.99 21.78 -16.95
N GLN A 48 -5.14 22.91 -16.26
CA GLN A 48 -4.01 23.82 -16.06
C GLN A 48 -3.10 23.18 -15.02
N ARG A 49 -1.78 23.24 -15.24
CA ARG A 49 -0.80 22.72 -14.29
C ARG A 49 -1.04 23.42 -12.95
N LEU A 50 -1.44 22.66 -11.94
CA LEU A 50 -1.50 23.16 -10.57
C LEU A 50 -0.06 23.11 -10.06
N ASP A 51 0.50 24.29 -9.82
CA ASP A 51 1.74 24.38 -9.05
C ASP A 51 1.33 24.18 -7.58
N GLU A 52 1.80 23.09 -6.98
CA GLU A 52 1.80 22.77 -5.54
C GLU A 52 0.42 22.48 -4.88
N THR A 53 0.18 21.21 -4.51
CA THR A 53 -1.08 20.73 -3.90
C THR A 53 -1.03 20.56 -2.37
N SER A 54 0.03 21.00 -1.69
CA SER A 54 0.11 20.79 -0.23
C SER A 54 0.97 21.83 0.49
N GLU A 55 0.34 22.65 1.34
CA GLU A 55 1.00 23.47 2.36
C GLU A 55 1.39 22.66 3.62
N LEU A 56 1.19 21.33 3.60
CA LEU A 56 1.34 20.48 4.79
C LEU A 56 2.81 20.34 5.22
N ALA A 57 3.74 20.33 4.25
CA ALA A 57 5.18 20.29 4.51
C ALA A 57 5.65 21.55 5.28
N GLU A 58 5.08 22.71 4.98
CA GLU A 58 5.39 23.96 5.72
C GLU A 58 4.79 23.99 7.12
N LYS A 59 3.65 23.32 7.33
CA LYS A 59 2.90 23.36 8.59
C LYS A 59 3.37 22.34 9.63
N LEU A 60 4.05 21.26 9.21
CA LEU A 60 4.45 20.16 10.09
C LEU A 60 5.91 19.72 9.87
N PRO A 61 6.91 20.61 10.01
CA PRO A 61 8.32 20.27 9.78
C PRO A 61 8.79 19.07 10.63
N LYS A 62 8.27 18.91 11.85
CA LYS A 62 8.60 17.80 12.77
C LYS A 62 8.08 16.42 12.36
N VAL A 63 7.15 16.33 11.41
CA VAL A 63 6.66 15.05 10.88
C VAL A 63 7.57 14.54 9.75
N PHE A 64 8.33 15.45 9.14
CA PHE A 64 9.21 15.18 7.99
C PHE A 64 10.71 15.23 8.35
N GLU A 65 11.07 15.64 9.57
CA GLU A 65 12.41 15.49 10.12
C GLU A 65 12.54 14.12 10.79
N VAL A 66 13.37 13.25 10.20
CA VAL A 66 13.73 11.94 10.75
C VAL A 66 14.61 12.17 11.99
N PRO A 67 14.30 11.57 13.16
CA PRO A 67 15.21 11.61 14.29
C PRO A 67 16.43 10.72 14.01
N GLU A 68 17.63 11.29 14.13
CA GLU A 68 18.87 10.53 14.33
C GLU A 68 18.96 10.09 15.80
N ASP A 69 19.15 8.78 15.98
CA ASP A 69 19.51 8.01 17.18
C ASP A 69 18.56 8.03 18.40
N ASP A 70 18.23 6.83 18.88
CA ASP A 70 18.71 6.38 20.19
C ASP A 70 18.54 4.86 20.36
N GLU A 71 19.63 4.24 20.80
CA GLU A 71 19.77 2.86 21.25
C GLU A 71 18.87 2.59 22.47
N ASP A 72 18.10 1.49 22.48
CA ASP A 72 18.01 0.55 23.61
C ASP A 72 17.00 -0.61 23.38
N GLU A 73 17.48 -1.81 23.75
CA GLU A 73 16.78 -3.06 24.16
C GLU A 73 16.03 -3.97 23.14
N ASP A 74 16.74 -5.02 22.70
CA ASP A 74 16.30 -6.38 22.32
C ASP A 74 15.21 -6.58 21.25
N TRP A 75 14.91 -5.58 20.43
CA TRP A 75 14.12 -5.77 19.20
C TRP A 75 14.73 -4.95 18.06
N GLU A 76 15.33 -5.59 17.04
CA GLU A 76 15.77 -4.86 15.84
C GLU A 76 14.57 -4.08 15.28
N PRO A 77 14.64 -2.75 15.07
CA PRO A 77 13.48 -1.99 14.57
C PRO A 77 12.98 -2.55 13.23
N LEU A 78 11.68 -2.42 12.97
CA LEU A 78 11.14 -2.70 11.64
C LEU A 78 11.70 -1.66 10.66
N ASP A 79 12.00 -2.10 9.45
CA ASP A 79 12.30 -1.19 8.35
C ASP A 79 11.09 -0.31 8.00
N SER A 80 11.30 0.71 7.16
CA SER A 80 10.24 1.62 6.72
C SER A 80 9.07 0.86 6.09
N TRP A 81 9.37 -0.20 5.33
CA TRP A 81 8.40 -1.07 4.68
C TRP A 81 7.58 -1.90 5.67
N GLY A 82 8.22 -2.60 6.60
CA GLY A 82 7.55 -3.38 7.63
C GLY A 82 6.69 -2.52 8.55
N SER A 83 7.16 -1.31 8.87
CA SER A 83 6.40 -0.32 9.64
C SER A 83 5.14 0.12 8.89
N LEU A 84 5.23 0.39 7.59
CA LEU A 84 4.08 0.77 6.76
C LEU A 84 3.07 -0.38 6.64
N ILE A 85 3.54 -1.62 6.43
CA ILE A 85 2.68 -2.82 6.43
C ILE A 85 1.90 -2.90 7.75
N LEU A 86 2.58 -2.74 8.88
CA LEU A 86 1.98 -2.85 10.20
C LEU A 86 0.90 -1.78 10.44
N VAL A 87 1.15 -0.53 10.02
CA VAL A 87 0.18 0.57 10.12
C VAL A 87 -1.06 0.30 9.27
N ILE A 88 -0.87 -0.15 8.01
CA ILE A 88 -2.00 -0.48 7.14
C ILE A 88 -2.78 -1.67 7.67
N LEU A 89 -2.10 -2.70 8.20
CA LEU A 89 -2.74 -3.84 8.86
C LEU A 89 -3.58 -3.40 10.06
N TYR A 90 -3.01 -2.55 10.93
CA TYR A 90 -3.73 -1.99 12.07
C TYR A 90 -5.00 -1.28 11.62
N GLU A 91 -4.89 -0.31 10.72
CA GLU A 91 -6.04 0.47 10.24
C GLU A 91 -7.07 -0.42 9.52
N TYR A 92 -6.63 -1.45 8.81
CA TYR A 92 -7.54 -2.39 8.17
C TYR A 92 -8.32 -3.24 9.20
N LEU A 93 -7.63 -3.75 10.23
CA LEU A 93 -8.23 -4.62 11.26
C LEU A 93 -9.18 -3.88 12.21
N GLN A 94 -9.04 -2.56 12.34
CA GLN A 94 -10.03 -1.72 13.04
C GLN A 94 -11.41 -1.71 12.36
N GLY A 95 -11.49 -2.10 11.08
CA GLY A 95 -12.75 -2.22 10.36
C GLY A 95 -13.54 -0.91 10.31
N GLU A 96 -14.80 -0.93 10.78
CA GLU A 96 -15.67 0.25 10.80
C GLU A 96 -15.20 1.34 11.79
N ALA A 97 -14.32 1.01 12.73
CA ALA A 97 -13.73 2.01 13.63
C ALA A 97 -12.60 2.80 12.95
N SER A 98 -12.04 2.31 11.83
CA SER A 98 -10.98 3.02 11.12
C SER A 98 -11.52 4.24 10.39
N ARG A 99 -10.83 5.36 10.56
CA ARG A 99 -11.05 6.55 9.74
C ARG A 99 -10.79 6.29 8.26
N TRP A 100 -9.92 5.33 7.92
CA TRP A 100 -9.53 5.01 6.54
C TRP A 100 -10.42 3.95 5.88
N LYS A 101 -11.47 3.49 6.57
CA LYS A 101 -12.40 2.48 6.03
C LYS A 101 -12.94 2.82 4.63
N PRO A 102 -13.38 4.05 4.32
CA PRO A 102 -13.83 4.38 2.96
C PRO A 102 -12.74 4.33 1.90
N TYR A 103 -11.47 4.52 2.28
CA TYR A 103 -10.33 4.33 1.38
C TYR A 103 -10.07 2.85 1.12
N PHE A 104 -10.04 2.02 2.16
CA PHE A 104 -9.86 0.57 1.98
C PHE A 104 -10.99 -0.09 1.19
N ASP A 105 -12.22 0.41 1.30
CA ASP A 105 -13.39 -0.08 0.55
C ASP A 105 -13.24 0.07 -0.98
N VAL A 106 -12.39 0.97 -1.46
CA VAL A 106 -12.17 1.19 -2.90
C VAL A 106 -10.92 0.52 -3.45
N LEU A 107 -10.05 -0.03 -2.59
CA LEU A 107 -8.85 -0.75 -3.02
C LEU A 107 -9.18 -2.12 -3.61
N PRO A 108 -8.30 -2.68 -4.47
CA PRO A 108 -8.44 -4.05 -4.93
C PRO A 108 -8.42 -5.04 -3.78
N GLN A 109 -9.34 -6.01 -3.80
CA GLN A 109 -9.35 -7.10 -2.82
C GLN A 109 -8.48 -8.28 -3.23
N SER A 110 -8.08 -8.34 -4.50
CA SER A 110 -7.25 -9.39 -5.09
C SER A 110 -6.22 -8.75 -6.02
N PHE A 111 -5.04 -9.37 -6.09
CA PHE A 111 -3.96 -8.98 -6.99
C PHE A 111 -3.60 -10.17 -7.86
N ASP A 112 -3.21 -9.89 -9.10
CA ASP A 112 -2.70 -10.89 -10.04
C ASP A 112 -1.19 -10.72 -10.19
N THR A 113 -0.48 -10.77 -9.06
CA THR A 113 0.99 -10.75 -9.02
C THR A 113 1.52 -12.15 -8.76
N PRO A 114 2.71 -12.51 -9.27
CA PRO A 114 3.25 -13.87 -9.16
C PRO A 114 3.34 -14.44 -7.73
N ILE A 115 3.36 -13.60 -6.71
CA ILE A 115 3.34 -14.03 -5.30
C ILE A 115 2.04 -14.78 -4.92
N PHE A 116 0.93 -14.49 -5.59
CA PHE A 116 -0.37 -15.15 -5.38
C PHE A 116 -0.60 -16.36 -6.28
N TRP A 117 0.29 -16.61 -7.24
CA TRP A 117 0.14 -17.71 -8.19
C TRP A 117 0.43 -19.06 -7.53
N THR A 118 -0.27 -20.08 -8.04
CA THR A 118 -0.06 -21.47 -7.69
C THR A 118 1.26 -21.98 -8.27
N GLU A 119 1.79 -23.07 -7.73
CA GLU A 119 3.02 -23.70 -8.26
C GLU A 119 2.88 -24.06 -9.75
N ALA A 120 1.67 -24.43 -10.20
CA ALA A 120 1.41 -24.74 -11.60
C ALA A 120 1.49 -23.50 -12.50
N GLU A 121 0.97 -22.36 -12.06
CA GLU A 121 1.06 -21.09 -12.79
C GLU A 121 2.49 -20.54 -12.79
N LEU A 122 3.22 -20.68 -11.67
CA LEU A 122 4.64 -20.34 -11.61
C LEU A 122 5.48 -21.21 -12.54
N LYS A 123 5.08 -22.46 -12.77
CA LYS A 123 5.75 -23.35 -13.72
C LYS A 123 5.69 -22.84 -15.15
N GLU A 124 4.62 -22.14 -15.53
CA GLU A 124 4.51 -21.52 -16.87
C GLU A 124 5.54 -20.39 -17.07
N LEU A 125 6.15 -19.89 -15.99
CA LEU A 125 7.25 -18.93 -16.05
C LEU A 125 8.63 -19.61 -16.18
N GLU A 126 8.72 -20.95 -16.16
CA GLU A 126 9.99 -21.67 -16.34
C GLU A 126 10.64 -21.28 -17.68
N GLY A 127 11.90 -20.84 -17.62
CA GLY A 127 12.64 -20.38 -18.80
C GLY A 127 12.49 -18.89 -19.11
N THR A 128 11.68 -18.15 -18.34
CA THR A 128 11.69 -16.68 -18.34
C THR A 128 12.76 -16.13 -17.39
N CYS A 129 12.93 -14.80 -17.36
CA CYS A 129 13.82 -14.14 -16.42
C CYS A 129 13.25 -14.05 -14.98
N LEU A 130 11.99 -14.43 -14.77
CA LEU A 130 11.29 -14.45 -13.48
C LEU A 130 11.43 -15.84 -12.85
N THR A 131 12.44 -16.01 -12.01
CA THR A 131 12.62 -17.25 -11.25
C THR A 131 11.88 -17.18 -9.91
N PRO A 132 11.58 -18.32 -9.26
CA PRO A 132 10.96 -18.33 -7.93
C PRO A 132 11.70 -17.47 -6.91
N GLU A 133 13.03 -17.41 -6.97
CA GLU A 133 13.85 -16.57 -6.10
C GLU A 133 13.59 -15.08 -6.35
N LYS A 134 13.45 -14.66 -7.61
CA LYS A 134 13.15 -13.26 -7.96
C LYS A 134 11.74 -12.82 -7.63
N ILE A 135 10.81 -13.76 -7.53
CA ILE A 135 9.44 -13.48 -7.06
C ILE A 135 9.48 -13.16 -5.56
N GLY A 136 10.47 -13.67 -4.83
CA GLY A 136 10.68 -13.34 -3.41
C GLY A 136 9.57 -13.83 -2.48
N LYS A 137 8.71 -14.77 -2.93
CA LYS A 137 7.56 -15.25 -2.16
C LYS A 137 7.98 -15.84 -0.82
N GLN A 138 8.98 -16.73 -0.84
CA GLN A 138 9.46 -17.40 0.37
C GLN A 138 10.08 -16.40 1.35
N GLU A 139 10.90 -15.48 0.87
CA GLU A 139 11.53 -14.44 1.69
C GLU A 139 10.48 -13.50 2.31
N SER A 140 9.48 -13.09 1.53
CA SER A 140 8.34 -12.30 2.01
C SER A 140 7.54 -13.06 3.08
N ASP A 141 7.22 -14.33 2.83
CA ASP A 141 6.56 -15.23 3.79
C ASP A 141 7.32 -15.31 5.12
N GLU A 142 8.64 -15.49 5.06
CA GLU A 142 9.52 -15.60 6.22
C GLU A 142 9.60 -14.26 6.98
N MET A 143 9.77 -13.14 6.27
CA MET A 143 9.79 -11.81 6.88
C MET A 143 8.47 -11.51 7.61
N LEU A 144 7.33 -11.73 6.94
CA LEU A 144 6.02 -11.48 7.53
C LEU A 144 5.76 -12.36 8.76
N ARG A 145 6.07 -13.66 8.68
CA ARG A 145 5.90 -14.60 9.82
C ARG A 145 6.83 -14.30 10.99
N ASN A 146 8.06 -13.87 10.73
CA ASN A 146 9.06 -13.66 11.78
C ASN A 146 8.95 -12.27 12.41
N ARG A 147 8.50 -11.26 11.66
CA ARG A 147 8.62 -9.85 12.07
C ARG A 147 7.27 -9.16 12.26
N ILE A 148 6.27 -9.44 11.43
CA ILE A 148 4.99 -8.71 11.43
C ILE A 148 3.90 -9.45 12.20
N LEU A 149 3.62 -10.70 11.84
CA LEU A 149 2.57 -11.52 12.44
C LEU A 149 2.70 -11.63 13.97
N PRO A 150 3.90 -11.86 14.55
CA PRO A 150 4.04 -11.97 16.00
C PRO A 150 3.61 -10.69 16.73
N ILE A 151 3.85 -9.51 16.15
CA ILE A 151 3.45 -8.23 16.74
C ILE A 151 1.93 -8.13 16.82
N VAL A 152 1.23 -8.46 15.74
CA VAL A 152 -0.24 -8.43 15.69
C VAL A 152 -0.85 -9.44 16.65
N LEU A 153 -0.33 -10.68 16.67
CA LEU A 153 -0.86 -11.76 17.50
C LEU A 153 -0.62 -11.51 19.00
N GLN A 154 0.55 -10.99 19.39
CA GLN A 154 0.85 -10.68 20.79
C GLN A 154 0.07 -9.46 21.30
N ASN A 155 -0.31 -8.54 20.40
CA ASN A 155 -1.03 -7.32 20.73
C ASN A 155 -2.48 -7.33 20.22
N ALA A 156 -3.12 -8.49 20.16
CA ALA A 156 -4.45 -8.65 19.56
C ALA A 156 -5.51 -7.68 20.12
N SER A 157 -5.45 -7.32 21.41
CA SER A 157 -6.38 -6.35 22.01
C SER A 157 -6.25 -4.92 21.48
N ILE A 158 -5.12 -4.60 20.82
CA ILE A 158 -4.88 -3.31 20.18
C ILE A 158 -5.36 -3.36 18.72
N PHE A 159 -5.05 -4.46 18.02
CA PHE A 159 -5.35 -4.62 16.60
C PHE A 159 -6.82 -4.94 16.30
N TYR A 160 -7.53 -5.58 17.23
CA TYR A 160 -8.91 -6.00 17.05
C TYR A 160 -9.83 -5.22 18.01
N PRO A 161 -10.81 -4.46 17.49
CA PRO A 161 -11.86 -3.87 18.31
C PRO A 161 -12.63 -4.91 19.14
N ASP A 162 -13.23 -4.47 20.24
CA ASP A 162 -14.07 -5.33 21.07
C ASP A 162 -15.21 -5.97 20.26
N GLY A 163 -15.32 -7.30 20.35
CA GLY A 163 -16.34 -8.08 19.65
C GLY A 163 -15.96 -8.53 18.24
N THR A 164 -14.72 -8.27 17.80
CA THR A 164 -14.20 -8.77 16.52
C THR A 164 -13.50 -10.12 16.70
N THR A 165 -13.69 -11.04 15.76
CA THR A 165 -12.97 -12.33 15.76
C THR A 165 -11.55 -12.13 15.27
N GLN A 166 -10.58 -12.59 16.05
CA GLN A 166 -9.17 -12.60 15.63
C GLN A 166 -8.99 -13.55 14.43
N LEU A 167 -8.18 -13.10 13.46
CA LEU A 167 -7.85 -13.90 12.28
C LEU A 167 -6.94 -15.08 12.65
N SER A 168 -7.02 -16.16 11.88
CA SER A 168 -6.01 -17.21 11.94
C SER A 168 -4.65 -16.68 11.43
N GLU A 169 -3.56 -17.37 11.74
CA GLU A 169 -2.23 -17.00 11.25
C GLU A 169 -2.17 -16.97 9.72
N ASP A 170 -2.79 -17.96 9.06
CA ASP A 170 -2.83 -18.05 7.60
C ASP A 170 -3.67 -16.93 6.96
N ASP A 171 -4.79 -16.57 7.59
CA ASP A 171 -5.63 -15.45 7.12
C ASP A 171 -4.91 -14.11 7.31
N LEU A 172 -4.19 -13.94 8.43
CA LEU A 172 -3.41 -12.74 8.71
C LEU A 172 -2.22 -12.62 7.75
N LEU A 173 -1.55 -13.73 7.43
CA LEU A 173 -0.49 -13.76 6.43
C LEU A 173 -1.01 -13.37 5.04
N SER A 174 -2.16 -13.93 4.64
CA SER A 174 -2.81 -13.60 3.37
C SER A 174 -3.18 -12.12 3.30
N LEU A 175 -3.67 -11.56 4.40
CA LEU A 175 -3.94 -10.13 4.51
C LEU A 175 -2.65 -9.29 4.40
N ALA A 176 -1.57 -9.70 5.07
CA ALA A 176 -0.29 -9.01 5.02
C ALA A 176 0.32 -8.99 3.62
N HIS A 177 0.24 -10.11 2.87
CA HIS A 177 0.63 -10.15 1.46
C HIS A 177 -0.18 -9.21 0.59
N ARG A 178 -1.49 -9.13 0.83
CA ARG A 178 -2.36 -8.18 0.12
C ARG A 178 -1.98 -6.74 0.42
N VAL A 179 -1.67 -6.43 1.68
CA VAL A 179 -1.18 -5.10 2.08
C VAL A 179 0.15 -4.79 1.39
N GLY A 180 1.12 -5.70 1.44
CA GLY A 180 2.41 -5.52 0.75
C GLY A 180 2.23 -5.28 -0.75
N SER A 181 1.34 -6.03 -1.40
CA SER A 181 1.02 -5.84 -2.82
C SER A 181 0.30 -4.52 -3.11
N THR A 182 -0.55 -4.07 -2.18
CA THR A 182 -1.18 -2.74 -2.25
C THR A 182 -0.12 -1.66 -2.19
N ILE A 183 0.82 -1.74 -1.26
CA ILE A 183 1.91 -0.77 -1.15
C ILE A 183 2.74 -0.78 -2.44
N MET A 184 3.16 -1.95 -2.94
CA MET A 184 3.98 -2.03 -4.16
C MET A 184 3.30 -1.48 -5.42
N SER A 185 1.96 -1.49 -5.47
CA SER A 185 1.21 -1.05 -6.65
C SER A 185 0.61 0.35 -6.54
N TYR A 186 0.43 0.88 -5.32
CA TYR A 186 -0.25 2.15 -5.07
C TYR A 186 0.53 3.14 -4.20
N ALA A 187 1.63 2.75 -3.56
CA ALA A 187 2.47 3.70 -2.85
C ALA A 187 3.23 4.58 -3.84
N PHE A 188 3.40 5.84 -3.46
CA PHE A 188 4.28 6.76 -4.17
C PHE A 188 5.58 6.81 -3.39
N ASP A 189 6.68 6.52 -4.06
CA ASP A 189 7.98 6.91 -3.56
C ASP A 189 8.14 8.41 -3.82
N LEU A 190 8.42 9.17 -2.77
CA LEU A 190 8.69 10.59 -2.90
C LEU A 190 10.20 10.71 -2.95
N ASP A 191 10.77 10.82 -4.16
CA ASP A 191 12.18 11.14 -4.33
C ASP A 191 12.52 12.35 -3.47
N THR A 192 13.27 12.13 -2.38
CA THR A 192 13.82 13.20 -1.55
C THR A 192 15.03 13.87 -2.20
N GLY A 193 15.38 13.49 -3.43
CA GLY A 193 16.43 14.11 -4.23
C GLY A 193 17.84 13.61 -3.94
N ASP A 194 17.99 12.50 -3.20
CA ASP A 194 19.29 12.01 -2.72
C ASP A 194 19.81 10.73 -3.39
N GLU A 195 19.28 10.31 -4.54
CA GLU A 195 19.85 9.19 -5.29
C GLU A 195 20.00 9.53 -6.78
N ASP A 196 21.08 10.24 -7.12
CA ASP A 196 21.64 10.27 -8.47
C ASP A 196 23.12 10.71 -8.44
N SER A 197 23.99 9.87 -7.89
CA SER A 197 25.36 9.73 -8.41
C SER A 197 25.99 8.45 -7.86
N ASP A 198 25.87 7.34 -8.59
CA ASP A 198 26.94 6.35 -8.75
C ASP A 198 26.44 5.21 -9.64
N ASP A 199 26.31 5.47 -10.96
CA ASP A 199 26.42 4.41 -11.97
C ASP A 199 26.63 4.99 -13.40
N GLU A 200 27.64 5.86 -13.55
CA GLU A 200 28.24 6.14 -14.87
C GLU A 200 29.74 5.82 -14.87
N GLU A 201 30.14 4.58 -14.59
CA GLU A 201 31.50 4.14 -14.95
C GLU A 201 31.62 2.62 -15.14
N ARG A 202 31.21 2.11 -16.32
CA ARG A 202 31.96 1.09 -17.11
C ARG A 202 31.14 0.53 -18.27
N MET A 203 31.21 1.15 -19.45
CA MET A 203 31.23 0.43 -20.74
C MET A 203 32.01 1.23 -21.80
N SER A 204 33.31 1.43 -21.59
CA SER A 204 34.25 1.75 -22.68
C SER A 204 34.69 0.44 -23.32
N TRP A 205 34.06 0.06 -24.44
CA TRP A 205 34.50 -1.06 -25.27
C TRP A 205 35.75 -0.66 -26.07
N GLY A 206 36.77 -1.51 -26.02
CA GLY A 206 37.94 -1.47 -26.92
C GLY A 206 37.68 -2.18 -28.25
#